data_AF-A0A7J7GVR4-F1
#
_entry.id   AF-A0A7J7GVR4-F1
#
_cell.length_a   1.000
_cell.length_b   1.000
_cell.length_c   1.000
_cell.angle_alpha   90.00
_cell.angle_beta   90.00
_cell.angle_gamma   90.00
#
_symmetry.space_group_name_H-M   'P 1'
#
loop_
_entity.id
_entity.type
_entity.pdbx_description
1 polymer ?
#
loop_
_entity_poly.entity_id
_entity_poly.type
_entity_poly.pdbx_seq_one_letter_code
_entity_poly.pdbx_strand_id
1 'polypeptide(L)' 'MQDMLENWSMRTNAPGDNIFVTFSVRHPKLGDYFTASLTGKRISSSAADLALFFWLMPHNVALAIYWEVSALAWLWII' A
#
# COMPACT_ATOMS: atom_id res chain seq x y z
N MET A 1 -33.25 0.63 8.63
CA MET A 1 -31.92 1.18 8.32
C MET A 1 -31.53 2.12 9.44
N GLN A 2 -30.71 1.66 10.39
CA GLN A 2 -30.34 2.44 11.58
C GLN A 2 -28.87 2.20 11.98
N ASP A 3 -28.09 1.61 11.07
CA ASP A 3 -26.68 1.25 11.27
C ASP A 3 -25.73 2.45 11.06
N MET A 4 -26.17 3.45 10.30
CA MET A 4 -25.37 4.63 9.94
C MET A 4 -25.59 5.85 10.85
N LEU A 5 -26.33 5.69 11.97
CA LEU A 5 -26.60 6.80 12.89
C LEU A 5 -25.48 7.01 13.93
N GLU A 6 -24.45 6.17 13.90
CA GLU A 6 -23.31 6.26 14.80
C GLU A 6 -22.40 7.43 14.40
N ASN A 7 -21.79 8.07 15.39
CA ASN A 7 -20.92 9.22 15.15
C ASN A 7 -19.47 8.73 14.99
N TRP A 8 -18.94 8.84 13.78
CA TRP A 8 -17.62 8.32 13.41
C TRP A 8 -16.60 9.46 13.45
N SER A 9 -15.47 9.24 14.10
CA SER A 9 -14.39 10.22 14.18
C SER A 9 -13.06 9.53 13.86
N MET A 10 -12.31 10.11 12.93
CA MET A 10 -10.95 9.71 12.58
C MET A 10 -9.99 10.83 12.96
N ARG A 11 -8.92 10.50 13.68
CA ARG A 11 -7.85 11.43 14.04
C ARG A 11 -6.52 10.88 13.57
N THR A 12 -5.71 11.76 13.00
CA THR A 12 -4.38 11.46 12.47
C THR A 12 -3.38 12.52 12.93
N ASN A 13 -2.13 12.13 13.16
CA ASN A 13 -1.04 13.06 13.43
C ASN A 13 -0.46 13.67 12.14
N ALA A 14 0.33 14.73 12.29
CA ALA A 14 1.07 15.30 11.18
C ALA A 14 2.01 14.25 10.54
N PRO A 15 2.20 14.29 9.20
CA PRO A 15 3.09 13.36 8.52
C PRO A 15 4.55 13.53 9.02
N GLY A 16 5.18 12.41 9.38
CA GLY A 16 6.54 12.36 9.93
C GLY A 16 7.12 10.95 9.86
N ASP A 17 7.90 10.55 10.87
CA ASP A 17 8.46 9.19 10.95
C ASP A 17 7.46 8.12 11.38
N ASN A 18 6.41 8.50 12.10
CA ASN A 18 5.35 7.57 12.47
C ASN A 18 4.01 8.24 12.20
N ILE A 19 3.09 7.46 11.66
CA ILE A 19 1.69 7.86 11.54
C ILE A 19 0.89 7.16 12.65
N PHE A 20 0.09 7.93 13.35
CA PHE A 20 -0.86 7.42 14.34
C PHE A 20 -2.24 7.77 13.84
N VAL A 21 -3.07 6.75 13.66
CA VAL A 21 -4.44 6.90 13.19
C VAL A 21 -5.35 6.28 14.22
N THR A 22 -6.30 7.05 14.74
CA THR A 22 -7.29 6.58 15.70
C THR A 22 -8.67 6.73 15.10
N PHE A 23 -9.42 5.63 15.08
CA PHE A 23 -10.80 5.56 14.67
C PHE A 23 -11.65 5.32 15.91
N SER A 24 -12.65 6.15 16.14
CA SER A 24 -13.60 6.01 17.25
C SER A 24 -15.02 6.09 16.74
N VAL A 25 -15.86 5.17 17.18
CA VAL A 25 -17.26 5.09 16.82
C VAL A 25 -18.10 5.21 18.09
N ARG A 26 -18.92 6.26 18.13
CA ARG A 26 -19.86 6.51 19.24
C ARG A 26 -21.25 6.05 18.85
N HIS A 27 -21.74 5.04 19.57
CA HIS A 27 -23.10 4.56 19.45
C HIS A 27 -24.02 5.32 20.42
N PRO A 28 -25.16 5.86 19.97
CA PRO A 28 -26.04 6.71 20.79
C PRO A 28 -26.57 6.07 22.07
N LYS A 29 -26.63 4.73 22.16
CA LYS A 29 -27.07 4.02 23.39
C LYS A 29 -25.94 3.39 24.20
N LEU A 30 -24.84 3.02 23.53
CA LEU A 30 -23.75 2.24 24.15
C LEU A 30 -22.52 3.12 24.45
N GLY A 31 -22.54 4.40 24.06
CA GLY A 31 -21.45 5.32 24.28
C GLY A 31 -20.29 5.06 23.31
N ASP A 32 -19.06 5.05 23.81
CA ASP A 32 -17.86 4.71 23.04
C ASP A 32 -17.84 3.20 22.76
N TYR A 33 -18.44 2.81 21.64
CA TYR A 33 -18.69 1.42 21.28
C TYR A 33 -17.46 0.73 20.72
N PHE A 34 -16.71 1.43 19.87
CA PHE A 34 -15.53 0.89 19.23
C PHE A 34 -14.45 1.97 19.09
N THR A 35 -13.22 1.65 19.48
CA THR A 35 -12.06 2.49 19.23
C THR A 35 -10.89 1.61 18.79
N ALA A 36 -10.30 1.95 17.66
CA ALA A 36 -9.13 1.27 17.12
C ALA A 36 -8.03 2.28 16.84
N SER A 37 -6.81 1.94 17.24
CA SER A 37 -5.61 2.72 16.96
C SER A 37 -4.66 1.94 16.07
N LEU A 38 -4.31 2.50 14.91
CA LEU A 38 -3.30 1.98 14.01
C LEU A 38 -2.05 2.85 14.13
N THR A 39 -0.90 2.21 14.39
CA THR A 39 0.40 2.86 14.36
C THR A 39 1.19 2.34 13.18
N GLY A 40 1.53 3.22 12.24
CA GLY A 40 2.42 2.92 11.13
C GLY A 40 3.78 3.55 11.37
N LYS A 41 4.84 2.73 11.42
CA LYS A 41 6.22 3.22 11.43
C LYS A 41 6.72 3.37 10.01
N ARG A 42 7.23 4.55 9.67
CA ARG A 42 7.94 4.77 8.41
C ARG A 42 9.22 3.95 8.45
N ILE A 43 9.29 2.98 7.56
CA ILE A 43 10.54 2.25 7.31
C ILE A 43 11.31 3.13 6.33
N SER A 44 12.56 3.47 6.67
CA SER A 44 13.45 4.23 5.80
C SER A 44 13.81 3.39 4.57
N SER A 45 12.93 3.39 3.57
CA SER A 45 13.29 3.06 2.20
C SER A 45 13.67 4.37 1.53
N SER A 46 14.85 4.41 0.92
CA SER A 46 15.27 5.55 0.11
C SER A 46 14.21 5.74 -0.97
N ALA A 47 13.55 6.90 -1.00
CA ALA A 47 12.57 7.20 -2.06
C ALA A 47 13.19 7.09 -3.46
N ALA A 48 14.52 7.29 -3.56
CA ALA A 48 15.27 7.03 -4.78
C ALA A 48 15.34 5.55 -5.14
N ASP A 49 15.43 4.65 -4.16
CA ASP A 49 15.49 3.19 -4.36
C ASP A 49 14.15 2.65 -4.89
N LEU A 50 13.03 3.14 -4.35
CA LEU A 50 11.69 2.78 -4.82
C LEU A 50 11.41 3.34 -6.23
N ALA A 51 11.78 4.60 -6.48
CA ALA A 51 11.61 5.23 -7.79
C ALA A 51 12.48 4.56 -8.86
N LEU A 52 13.74 4.22 -8.52
CA LEU A 52 14.61 3.42 -9.37
C LEU A 52 14.02 2.03 -9.59
N PHE A 53 13.53 1.35 -8.55
CA PHE A 53 12.89 0.04 -8.71
C PHE A 53 11.71 0.08 -9.71
N PHE A 54 10.81 1.06 -9.59
CA PHE A 54 9.71 1.23 -10.54
C PHE A 54 10.18 1.61 -11.95
N TRP A 55 11.27 2.38 -12.08
CA TRP A 55 11.86 2.75 -13.35
C TRP A 55 12.56 1.57 -14.05
N LEU A 56 13.21 0.70 -13.27
CA LEU A 56 13.91 -0.50 -13.74
C LEU A 56 12.94 -1.69 -13.98
N MET A 57 11.72 -1.63 -13.45
CA MET A 57 10.73 -2.69 -13.64
C MET A 57 10.40 -2.97 -15.13
N PRO A 58 10.08 -1.98 -15.99
CA PRO A 58 9.70 -2.26 -17.38
C PRO A 58 10.85 -2.82 -18.24
N HIS A 59 12.11 -2.46 -17.97
CA HIS A 59 13.22 -2.91 -18.82
C HIS A 59 13.68 -4.33 -18.52
N ASN A 60 13.53 -4.80 -17.28
CA ASN A 60 13.93 -6.15 -16.89
C ASN A 60 12.95 -7.16 -17.48
N VAL A 61 11.67 -6.77 -17.53
CA VAL A 61 10.63 -7.51 -18.26
C VAL A 61 10.90 -7.52 -19.76
N ALA A 62 11.32 -6.39 -20.36
CA ALA A 62 11.65 -6.35 -21.77
C ALA A 62 12.82 -7.28 -22.14
N LEU A 63 13.90 -7.29 -21.36
CA LEU A 63 15.04 -8.20 -21.53
C LEU A 63 14.62 -9.68 -21.45
N ALA A 64 13.75 -10.04 -20.50
CA ALA A 64 13.21 -11.39 -20.40
C ALA A 64 12.42 -11.78 -21.65
N ILE A 65 11.56 -10.88 -22.17
CA ILE A 65 10.78 -11.15 -23.39
C ILE A 65 11.70 -11.32 -24.61
N TYR A 66 12.73 -10.48 -24.77
CA TYR A 66 13.70 -10.63 -25.87
C TYR A 66 14.46 -11.94 -25.80
N TRP A 67 14.81 -12.39 -24.59
CA TRP A 67 15.46 -13.67 -24.36
C TRP A 67 14.55 -14.84 -24.74
N GLU A 68 13.29 -14.84 -24.29
CA GLU A 68 12.29 -15.87 -24.62
C GLU A 68 12.06 -15.99 -26.13
N VAL A 69 11.92 -14.87 -26.85
CA VAL A 69 11.74 -14.84 -28.31
C VAL A 69 12.96 -15.40 -29.05
N SER A 70 14.15 -15.07 -28.57
CA SER A 70 15.41 -15.54 -29.18
C SER A 70 15.62 -17.05 -28.97
N ALA A 71 15.28 -17.54 -27.77
CA ALA A 71 15.33 -18.97 -27.45
C ALA A 71 14.31 -19.78 -28.26
N LEU A 72 13.08 -19.26 -28.42
CA LEU A 72 12.06 -19.84 -29.28
C LEU A 72 12.51 -19.87 -30.75
N ALA A 73 13.07 -18.78 -31.26
CA ALA A 73 13.54 -18.73 -32.65
C ALA A 73 14.63 -19.77 -32.94
N TRP A 74 15.56 -20.00 -32.01
CA TRP A 74 16.54 -21.07 -32.13
C TRP A 74 15.92 -22.47 -32.11
N LEU A 75 14.88 -22.70 -31.31
CA LEU A 75 14.14 -23.95 -31.31
C LEU A 75 13.45 -24.23 -32.65
N TRP A 76 12.97 -23.19 -33.34
CA TRP A 76 12.30 -23.33 -34.64
C TRP A 76 13.27 -23.53 -35.83
N ILE A 77 14.56 -23.29 -35.65
CA ILE A 77 15.59 -23.38 -36.71
C ILE A 77 16.32 -24.74 -36.68
N ILE A 78 16.21 -25.50 -35.59
CA ILE A 78 16.75 -26.86 -35.41
C ILE A 78 15.63 -27.88 -35.61
#